data_AF-A0A8E0IRT7-F1
#
_entry.id   AF-A0A8E0IRT7-F1
#
_cell.length_a   1.000
_cell.length_b   1.000
_cell.length_c   1.000
_cell.angle_alpha   90.00
_cell.angle_beta   90.00
_cell.angle_gamma   90.00
#
_symmetry.space_group_name_H-M   'P 1'
#
loop_
_entity.id
_entity.type
_entity.pdbx_description
1 polymer ?
#
loop_
_entity_poly.entity_id
_entity_poly.type
_entity_poly.pdbx_seq_one_letter_code
_entity_poly.pdbx_strand_id
1 'polypeptide(L)'
;KQLKQIEQLTWVQQHENAAQRVQKAGQDLKAAIVQSEQTQAAVTTTEQKFSLDKQALARLQAKSDQIEAQKKQLNSLQAVQQQLTAIAEQNKQVIKQAAIVNEAELALAHAQQQLTDAQTVKTQQQTSLDNLRLDELITTVNTQRNLLAALVPQAANYQEAQADVAQLSMAIKKTKVTLEQAETQVAATASHLNKLQQTQIRQQIAHLAAKLEPDSPCPVCGSTSHPHPALVVDEPLVSEAALKQADQERQKAAARKTMVETQLANLETQLKTAKAKTAQAMQAFTEHWQEQAKLIAGVADKTGILQQLTALKTLAATNEHQLTEAQTEHAALQVALKKSDKAITTGTTKVQQCEASLNTARIDAAEAQSALKTMQKNLPAEATDLATVAAQATTLQTTITTYQAQLQEAQARVNALDRQLAGLQADEKHAAAQVTALTKEQAEAKATFTIAVTQYFGADGKQRFAELQLRVSQLPLLNEQVQTYEHTQLKQQTLLDAANKTIGTQAQPQLDQLEAEATAAETTATNDQTALIKISQTHDAAEKLAKQAATIFTANQTALAAYADLQTLATVMNGNGPKKLSLERYVLQAYLQEILNV
;
A
#
# COMPACT_ATOMS: atom_id res chain seq x y z
N LYS A 1 7.16 -103.51 -27.94
CA LYS A 1 8.06 -102.55 -27.24
C LYS A 1 7.64 -101.09 -27.46
N GLN A 2 7.32 -100.67 -28.71
CA GLN A 2 6.83 -99.30 -29.02
C GLN A 2 5.45 -98.97 -28.42
N LEU A 3 4.49 -99.90 -28.42
CA LEU A 3 3.16 -99.72 -27.78
C LEU A 3 3.26 -99.33 -26.28
N LYS A 4 4.13 -100.00 -25.51
CA LYS A 4 4.35 -99.68 -24.09
C LYS A 4 4.97 -98.29 -23.88
N GLN A 5 5.74 -97.79 -24.85
CA GLN A 5 6.32 -96.44 -24.79
C GLN A 5 5.26 -95.36 -25.11
N ILE A 6 4.35 -95.60 -26.04
CA ILE A 6 3.21 -94.73 -26.34
C ILE A 6 2.29 -94.59 -25.13
N GLU A 7 2.00 -95.70 -24.46
CA GLU A 7 1.17 -95.73 -23.24
C GLU A 7 1.77 -94.87 -22.13
N GLN A 8 3.07 -95.03 -21.88
CA GLN A 8 3.79 -94.26 -20.86
C GLN A 8 3.87 -92.76 -21.20
N LEU A 9 4.08 -92.39 -22.46
CA LEU A 9 4.12 -90.99 -22.88
C LEU A 9 2.72 -90.34 -22.83
N THR A 10 1.66 -91.08 -23.18
CA THR A 10 0.27 -90.61 -23.09
C THR A 10 -0.11 -90.31 -21.65
N TRP A 11 0.29 -91.20 -20.74
CA TRP A 11 0.05 -91.01 -19.31
C TRP A 11 0.78 -89.77 -18.77
N VAL A 12 2.03 -89.55 -19.16
CA VAL A 12 2.81 -88.36 -18.77
C VAL A 12 2.16 -87.07 -19.29
N GLN A 13 1.68 -87.05 -20.53
CA GLN A 13 0.96 -85.91 -21.11
C GLN A 13 -0.31 -85.55 -20.31
N GLN A 14 -1.09 -86.55 -19.90
CA GLN A 14 -2.32 -86.34 -19.12
C GLN A 14 -2.06 -85.77 -17.71
N HIS A 15 -0.85 -85.96 -17.17
CA HIS A 15 -0.48 -85.54 -15.80
C HIS A 15 0.45 -84.32 -15.78
N GLU A 16 0.73 -83.69 -16.93
CA GLU A 16 1.56 -82.48 -17.05
C GLU A 16 0.95 -81.28 -16.32
N ASN A 17 -0.37 -81.10 -16.40
CA ASN A 17 -1.09 -80.06 -15.65
C ASN A 17 -0.93 -80.22 -14.13
N ALA A 18 -0.86 -81.46 -13.63
CA ALA A 18 -0.63 -81.72 -12.21
C ALA A 18 0.79 -81.34 -11.79
N ALA A 19 1.80 -81.60 -12.64
CA ALA A 19 3.19 -81.18 -12.41
C ALA A 19 3.32 -79.64 -12.39
N GLN A 20 2.70 -78.96 -13.34
CA GLN A 20 2.68 -77.49 -13.40
C GLN A 20 1.98 -76.87 -12.19
N ARG A 21 0.89 -77.49 -11.71
CA ARG A 21 0.19 -77.06 -10.49
C ARG A 21 1.09 -77.10 -9.26
N VAL A 22 1.92 -78.14 -9.11
CA VAL A 22 2.90 -78.23 -8.00
C VAL A 22 3.93 -77.10 -8.07
N GLN A 23 4.43 -76.81 -9.26
CA GLN A 23 5.41 -75.73 -9.45
C GLN A 23 4.80 -74.36 -9.16
N LYS A 24 3.61 -74.07 -9.70
CA LYS A 24 2.89 -72.81 -9.48
C LYS A 24 2.53 -72.61 -8.00
N ALA A 25 1.97 -73.62 -7.34
CA ALA A 25 1.67 -73.55 -5.90
C ALA A 25 2.93 -73.29 -5.05
N GLY A 26 4.10 -73.82 -5.47
CA GLY A 26 5.38 -73.53 -4.82
C GLY A 26 5.86 -72.08 -5.02
N GLN A 27 5.64 -71.50 -6.19
CA GLN A 27 5.97 -70.10 -6.48
C GLN A 27 5.04 -69.14 -5.73
N ASP A 28 3.74 -69.41 -5.75
CA ASP A 28 2.72 -68.62 -5.06
C ASP A 28 2.94 -68.66 -3.53
N LEU A 29 3.28 -69.82 -2.96
CA LEU A 29 3.65 -69.94 -1.54
C LEU A 29 4.90 -69.11 -1.20
N LYS A 30 5.94 -69.16 -2.04
CA LYS A 30 7.16 -68.39 -1.81
C LYS A 30 6.88 -66.88 -1.83
N ALA A 31 6.06 -66.42 -2.78
CA ALA A 31 5.64 -65.02 -2.85
C ALA A 31 4.81 -64.60 -1.62
N ALA A 32 3.89 -65.46 -1.17
CA ALA A 32 3.08 -65.19 0.02
C ALA A 32 3.91 -65.14 1.32
N ILE A 33 4.95 -65.99 1.45
CA ILE A 33 5.88 -65.95 2.60
C ILE A 33 6.64 -64.62 2.62
N VAL A 34 7.20 -64.19 1.48
CA VAL A 34 7.91 -62.90 1.37
C VAL A 34 6.98 -61.74 1.72
N GLN A 35 5.73 -61.76 1.22
CA GLN A 35 4.75 -60.74 1.56
C GLN A 35 4.41 -60.73 3.05
N SER A 36 4.28 -61.90 3.68
CA SER A 36 4.03 -62.02 5.13
C SER A 36 5.19 -61.45 5.95
N GLU A 37 6.44 -61.74 5.58
CA GLU A 37 7.64 -61.20 6.26
C GLU A 37 7.73 -59.67 6.12
N GLN A 38 7.42 -59.13 4.93
CA GLN A 38 7.37 -57.69 4.70
C GLN A 38 6.28 -57.00 5.52
N THR A 39 5.08 -57.59 5.59
CA THR A 39 3.99 -57.05 6.42
C THR A 39 4.35 -57.09 7.91
N GLN A 40 4.98 -58.18 8.40
CA GLN A 40 5.45 -58.28 9.79
C GLN A 40 6.49 -57.19 10.14
N ALA A 41 7.43 -56.94 9.23
CA ALA A 41 8.43 -55.88 9.40
C ALA A 41 7.78 -54.48 9.42
N ALA A 42 6.78 -54.27 8.57
CA ALA A 42 6.01 -53.02 8.52
C ALA A 42 5.18 -52.80 9.81
N VAL A 43 4.54 -53.85 10.35
CA VAL A 43 3.84 -53.83 11.64
C VAL A 43 4.83 -53.42 12.74
N THR A 44 5.94 -54.13 12.90
CA THR A 44 6.94 -53.88 13.95
C THR A 44 7.48 -52.45 13.89
N THR A 45 7.81 -51.95 12.69
CA THR A 45 8.31 -50.58 12.50
C THR A 45 7.25 -49.54 12.86
N THR A 46 5.98 -49.80 12.51
CA THR A 46 4.87 -48.88 12.79
C THR A 46 4.51 -48.88 14.29
N GLU A 47 4.56 -50.03 14.96
CA GLU A 47 4.37 -50.15 16.41
C GLU A 47 5.42 -49.36 17.21
N GLN A 48 6.69 -49.45 16.81
CA GLN A 48 7.76 -48.68 17.43
C GLN A 48 7.53 -47.17 17.29
N LYS A 49 7.19 -46.71 16.07
CA LYS A 49 6.85 -45.29 15.83
C LYS A 49 5.64 -44.85 16.62
N PHE A 50 4.59 -45.67 16.66
CA PHE A 50 3.37 -45.40 17.44
C PHE A 50 3.68 -45.25 18.93
N SER A 51 4.50 -46.14 19.49
CA SER A 51 4.92 -46.07 20.90
C SER A 51 5.69 -44.78 21.20
N LEU A 52 6.65 -44.39 20.35
CA LEU A 52 7.42 -43.15 20.50
C LEU A 52 6.53 -41.90 20.42
N ASP A 53 5.65 -41.82 19.43
CA ASP A 53 4.75 -40.67 19.26
C ASP A 53 3.70 -40.59 20.37
N LYS A 54 3.24 -41.74 20.88
CA LYS A 54 2.34 -41.81 22.05
C LYS A 54 3.03 -41.32 23.32
N GLN A 55 4.31 -41.64 23.53
CA GLN A 55 5.09 -41.08 24.63
C GLN A 55 5.32 -39.56 24.46
N ALA A 56 5.60 -39.11 23.24
CA ALA A 56 5.76 -37.68 22.96
C ALA A 56 4.46 -36.90 23.23
N LEU A 57 3.30 -37.45 22.83
CA LEU A 57 1.98 -36.89 23.15
C LEU A 57 1.74 -36.82 24.67
N ALA A 58 2.06 -37.89 25.41
CA ALA A 58 1.91 -37.90 26.87
C ALA A 58 2.78 -36.83 27.56
N ARG A 59 4.02 -36.60 27.07
CA ARG A 59 4.89 -35.52 27.57
C ARG A 59 4.32 -34.13 27.29
N LEU A 60 3.65 -33.93 26.15
CA LEU A 60 2.95 -32.69 25.85
C LEU A 60 1.74 -32.52 26.77
N GLN A 61 0.91 -33.56 26.94
CA GLN A 61 -0.27 -33.53 27.82
C GLN A 61 0.11 -33.23 29.28
N ALA A 62 1.25 -33.73 29.77
CA ALA A 62 1.76 -33.41 31.12
C ALA A 62 2.06 -31.92 31.34
N LYS A 63 2.26 -31.14 30.27
CA LYS A 63 2.45 -29.68 30.35
C LYS A 63 1.13 -28.90 30.41
N SER A 64 -0.03 -29.57 30.35
CA SER A 64 -1.34 -28.92 30.27
C SER A 64 -1.59 -27.96 31.44
N ASP A 65 -1.29 -28.38 32.67
CA ASP A 65 -1.50 -27.54 33.87
C ASP A 65 -0.60 -26.30 33.88
N GLN A 66 0.65 -26.45 33.44
CA GLN A 66 1.58 -25.34 33.28
C GLN A 66 1.07 -24.33 32.24
N ILE A 67 0.58 -24.82 31.09
CA ILE A 67 0.02 -23.97 30.03
C ILE A 67 -1.26 -23.27 30.51
N GLU A 68 -2.09 -23.95 31.31
CA GLU A 68 -3.30 -23.34 31.87
C GLU A 68 -2.97 -22.25 32.90
N ALA A 69 -1.92 -22.44 33.71
CA ALA A 69 -1.39 -21.38 34.57
C ALA A 69 -0.85 -20.19 33.74
N GLN A 70 -0.13 -20.46 32.65
CA GLN A 70 0.36 -19.44 31.73
C GLN A 70 -0.77 -18.69 31.01
N LYS A 71 -1.90 -19.33 30.68
CA LYS A 71 -3.09 -18.66 30.15
C LYS A 71 -3.72 -17.72 31.19
N LYS A 72 -3.83 -18.15 32.44
CA LYS A 72 -4.33 -17.28 33.52
C LYS A 72 -3.43 -16.05 33.69
N GLN A 73 -2.12 -16.24 33.64
CA GLN A 73 -1.14 -15.15 33.67
C GLN A 73 -1.23 -14.25 32.43
N LEU A 74 -1.45 -14.79 31.25
CA LEU A 74 -1.68 -13.99 30.04
C LEU A 74 -2.92 -13.10 30.20
N ASN A 75 -4.03 -13.66 30.69
CA ASN A 75 -5.26 -12.90 30.91
C ASN A 75 -5.06 -11.75 31.92
N SER A 76 -4.32 -11.99 33.01
CA SER A 76 -4.02 -10.94 33.97
C SER A 76 -3.11 -9.86 33.37
N LEU A 77 -2.06 -10.25 32.62
CA LEU A 77 -1.19 -9.29 31.94
C LEU A 77 -1.93 -8.48 30.88
N GLN A 78 -2.87 -9.07 30.14
CA GLN A 78 -3.72 -8.35 29.19
C GLN A 78 -4.63 -7.34 29.87
N ALA A 79 -5.21 -7.68 31.02
CA ALA A 79 -5.99 -6.73 31.82
C ALA A 79 -5.12 -5.56 32.31
N VAL A 80 -3.91 -5.84 32.79
CA VAL A 80 -2.95 -4.80 33.20
C VAL A 80 -2.50 -3.95 32.01
N GLN A 81 -2.26 -4.55 30.85
CA GLN A 81 -1.90 -3.83 29.62
C GLN A 81 -2.99 -2.84 29.21
N GLN A 82 -4.27 -3.24 29.28
CA GLN A 82 -5.40 -2.36 29.01
C GLN A 82 -5.46 -1.19 30.00
N GLN A 83 -5.26 -1.46 31.29
CA GLN A 83 -5.21 -0.42 32.32
C GLN A 83 -4.06 0.58 32.09
N LEU A 84 -2.85 0.08 31.81
CA LEU A 84 -1.67 0.92 31.51
C LEU A 84 -1.88 1.78 30.26
N THR A 85 -2.51 1.22 29.22
CA THR A 85 -2.85 1.97 28.00
C THR A 85 -3.86 3.08 28.31
N ALA A 86 -4.90 2.78 29.10
CA ALA A 86 -5.89 3.77 29.52
C ALA A 86 -5.26 4.87 30.41
N ILE A 87 -4.33 4.52 31.30
CA ILE A 87 -3.55 5.49 32.09
C ILE A 87 -2.70 6.38 31.18
N ALA A 88 -2.03 5.82 30.17
CA ALA A 88 -1.22 6.60 29.25
C ALA A 88 -2.06 7.61 28.47
N GLU A 89 -3.26 7.23 28.02
CA GLU A 89 -4.18 8.14 27.34
C GLU A 89 -4.75 9.20 28.29
N GLN A 90 -5.12 8.80 29.51
CA GLN A 90 -5.57 9.74 30.53
C GLN A 90 -4.46 10.75 30.91
N ASN A 91 -3.20 10.33 30.91
CA ASN A 91 -2.08 11.22 31.16
C ASN A 91 -1.91 12.26 30.04
N LYS A 92 -2.14 11.89 28.76
CA LYS A 92 -2.20 12.87 27.67
C LYS A 92 -3.35 13.86 27.87
N GLN A 93 -4.51 13.38 28.31
CA GLN A 93 -5.66 14.24 28.61
C GLN A 93 -5.36 15.23 29.74
N VAL A 94 -4.65 14.80 30.80
CA VAL A 94 -4.18 15.70 31.87
C VAL A 94 -3.25 16.79 31.32
N ILE A 95 -2.27 16.43 30.49
CA ILE A 95 -1.35 17.39 29.87
C ILE A 95 -2.12 18.40 28.99
N LYS A 96 -3.10 17.91 28.22
CA LYS A 96 -3.97 18.77 27.40
C LYS A 96 -4.77 19.75 28.25
N GLN A 97 -5.43 19.29 29.33
CA GLN A 97 -6.20 20.20 30.19
C GLN A 97 -5.30 21.21 30.92
N ALA A 98 -4.09 20.83 31.32
CA ALA A 98 -3.12 21.77 31.88
C ALA A 98 -2.74 22.88 30.88
N ALA A 99 -2.59 22.54 29.59
CA ALA A 99 -2.35 23.54 28.54
C ALA A 99 -3.54 24.50 28.36
N ILE A 100 -4.78 23.99 28.39
CA ILE A 100 -6.00 24.81 28.31
C ILE A 100 -6.10 25.77 29.50
N VAL A 101 -5.76 25.32 30.72
CA VAL A 101 -5.70 26.18 31.91
C VAL A 101 -4.70 27.33 31.69
N ASN A 102 -3.49 27.03 31.23
CA ASN A 102 -2.47 28.06 30.95
C ASN A 102 -2.95 29.08 29.90
N GLU A 103 -3.60 28.62 28.82
CA GLU A 103 -4.15 29.50 27.79
C GLU A 103 -5.26 30.41 28.35
N ALA A 104 -6.15 29.86 29.18
CA ALA A 104 -7.21 30.63 29.83
C ALA A 104 -6.65 31.66 30.84
N GLU A 105 -5.57 31.34 31.57
CA GLU A 105 -4.88 32.29 32.45
C GLU A 105 -4.26 33.45 31.67
N LEU A 106 -3.59 33.16 30.56
CA LEU A 106 -3.02 34.19 29.67
C LEU A 106 -4.12 35.08 29.06
N ALA A 107 -5.22 34.48 28.62
CA ALA A 107 -6.36 35.22 28.08
C ALA A 107 -7.00 36.14 29.12
N LEU A 108 -7.13 35.68 30.37
CA LEU A 108 -7.62 36.49 31.48
C LEU A 108 -6.67 37.66 31.79
N ALA A 109 -5.37 37.40 31.90
CA ALA A 109 -4.37 38.44 32.15
C ALA A 109 -4.40 39.52 31.06
N HIS A 110 -4.49 39.12 29.79
CA HIS A 110 -4.61 40.05 28.67
C HIS A 110 -5.91 40.86 28.72
N ALA A 111 -7.05 40.24 29.03
CA ALA A 111 -8.32 40.95 29.17
C ALA A 111 -8.30 41.97 30.32
N GLN A 112 -7.67 41.62 31.45
CA GLN A 112 -7.49 42.53 32.60
C GLN A 112 -6.57 43.71 32.26
N GLN A 113 -5.49 43.48 31.51
CA GLN A 113 -4.62 44.55 31.03
C GLN A 113 -5.38 45.52 30.11
N GLN A 114 -6.12 45.00 29.13
CA GLN A 114 -6.93 45.84 28.22
C GLN A 114 -7.98 46.67 28.97
N LEU A 115 -8.59 46.12 30.00
CA LEU A 115 -9.54 46.84 30.85
C LEU A 115 -8.84 47.99 31.62
N THR A 116 -7.66 47.71 32.17
CA THR A 116 -6.84 48.69 32.91
C THR A 116 -6.38 49.82 31.99
N ASP A 117 -5.96 49.51 30.77
CA ASP A 117 -5.56 50.49 29.76
C ASP A 117 -6.75 51.39 29.38
N ALA A 118 -7.94 50.80 29.16
CA ALA A 118 -9.15 51.56 28.85
C ALA A 118 -9.57 52.48 30.01
N GLN A 119 -9.45 52.03 31.26
CA GLN A 119 -9.70 52.85 32.46
C GLN A 119 -8.69 54.01 32.56
N THR A 120 -7.41 53.75 32.28
CA THR A 120 -6.36 54.77 32.29
C THR A 120 -6.63 55.85 31.25
N VAL A 121 -6.98 55.45 30.03
CA VAL A 121 -7.35 56.38 28.94
C VAL A 121 -8.57 57.20 29.32
N LYS A 122 -9.60 56.60 29.95
CA LYS A 122 -10.77 57.35 30.44
C LYS A 122 -10.38 58.40 31.48
N THR A 123 -9.54 58.04 32.45
CA THR A 123 -9.07 58.98 33.49
C THR A 123 -8.29 60.15 32.88
N GLN A 124 -7.42 59.88 31.91
CA GLN A 124 -6.68 60.93 31.19
C GLN A 124 -7.63 61.86 30.43
N GLN A 125 -8.60 61.31 29.69
CA GLN A 125 -9.61 62.10 28.97
C GLN A 125 -10.47 62.95 29.92
N GLN A 126 -10.87 62.41 31.07
CA GLN A 126 -11.62 63.16 32.08
C GLN A 126 -10.78 64.30 32.67
N THR A 127 -9.50 64.04 32.96
CA THR A 127 -8.57 65.08 33.44
C THR A 127 -8.40 66.19 32.40
N SER A 128 -8.25 65.84 31.13
CA SER A 128 -8.21 66.82 30.03
C SER A 128 -9.50 67.64 29.94
N LEU A 129 -10.66 67.00 30.10
CA LEU A 129 -11.96 67.68 30.08
C LEU A 129 -12.08 68.69 31.23
N ASP A 130 -11.71 68.29 32.45
CA ASP A 130 -11.78 69.14 33.63
C ASP A 130 -10.80 70.34 33.53
N ASN A 131 -9.64 70.14 32.88
CA ASN A 131 -8.63 71.17 32.66
C ASN A 131 -9.01 72.22 31.61
N LEU A 132 -9.98 71.95 30.72
CA LEU A 132 -10.45 72.93 29.73
C LEU A 132 -11.12 74.15 30.37
N ARG A 133 -11.67 74.00 31.58
CA ARG A 133 -12.34 75.08 32.34
C ARG A 133 -13.27 75.94 31.49
N LEU A 134 -14.06 75.25 30.66
CA LEU A 134 -14.87 75.88 29.61
C LEU A 134 -15.81 76.95 30.17
N ASP A 135 -16.38 76.74 31.35
CA ASP A 135 -17.27 77.71 32.01
C ASP A 135 -16.57 79.02 32.39
N GLU A 136 -15.31 78.96 32.84
CA GLU A 136 -14.50 80.16 33.14
C GLU A 136 -14.21 80.95 31.85
N LEU A 137 -13.90 80.25 30.77
CA LEU A 137 -13.61 80.86 29.47
C LEU A 137 -14.87 81.47 28.82
N ILE A 138 -16.01 80.78 28.89
CA ILE A 138 -17.32 81.30 28.45
C ILE A 138 -17.65 82.59 29.21
N THR A 139 -17.48 82.59 30.53
CA THR A 139 -17.75 83.76 31.38
C THR A 139 -16.84 84.93 31.00
N THR A 140 -15.56 84.66 30.74
CA THR A 140 -14.58 85.67 30.33
C THR A 140 -14.94 86.30 29.00
N VAL A 141 -15.24 85.49 27.97
CA VAL A 141 -15.60 85.97 26.63
C VAL A 141 -16.91 86.77 26.68
N ASN A 142 -17.92 86.30 27.42
CA ASN A 142 -19.19 87.04 27.58
C ASN A 142 -18.98 88.41 28.25
N THR A 143 -18.15 88.47 29.28
CA THR A 143 -17.79 89.72 29.96
C THR A 143 -17.08 90.68 28.99
N GLN A 144 -16.11 90.19 28.22
CA GLN A 144 -15.40 90.97 27.21
C GLN A 144 -16.34 91.48 26.10
N ARG A 145 -17.27 90.64 25.63
CA ARG A 145 -18.26 91.00 24.62
C ARG A 145 -19.18 92.13 25.10
N ASN A 146 -19.68 92.02 26.34
CA ASN A 146 -20.51 93.05 26.96
C ASN A 146 -19.74 94.37 27.12
N LEU A 147 -18.47 94.30 27.56
CA LEU A 147 -17.65 95.50 27.70
C LEU A 147 -17.37 96.18 26.35
N LEU A 148 -17.03 95.39 25.31
CA LEU A 148 -16.84 95.93 23.97
C LEU A 148 -18.13 96.57 23.43
N ALA A 149 -19.29 95.96 23.65
CA ALA A 149 -20.57 96.53 23.24
C ALA A 149 -20.84 97.90 23.88
N ALA A 150 -20.40 98.11 25.13
CA ALA A 150 -20.53 99.40 25.81
C ALA A 150 -19.51 100.44 25.36
N LEU A 151 -18.24 100.05 25.17
CA LEU A 151 -17.14 100.98 24.90
C LEU A 151 -17.00 101.40 23.43
N VAL A 152 -17.38 100.53 22.48
CA VAL A 152 -17.26 100.83 21.04
C VAL A 152 -18.06 102.09 20.65
N PRO A 153 -19.34 102.25 21.03
CA PRO A 153 -20.09 103.48 20.75
C PRO A 153 -19.49 104.72 21.41
N GLN A 154 -18.97 104.59 22.63
CA GLN A 154 -18.38 105.72 23.37
C GLN A 154 -17.07 106.20 22.72
N ALA A 155 -16.23 105.27 22.26
CA ALA A 155 -15.02 105.60 21.50
C ALA A 155 -15.35 106.24 20.14
N ALA A 156 -16.41 105.79 19.46
CA ALA A 156 -16.87 106.41 18.22
C ALA A 156 -17.33 107.86 18.46
N ASN A 157 -18.13 108.10 19.50
CA ASN A 157 -18.57 109.45 19.90
C ASN A 157 -17.39 110.36 20.27
N TYR A 158 -16.36 109.82 20.93
CA TYR A 158 -15.14 110.56 21.25
C TYR A 158 -14.36 110.96 19.99
N GLN A 159 -14.21 110.04 19.03
CA GLN A 159 -13.54 110.32 17.75
C GLN A 159 -14.28 111.36 16.92
N GLU A 160 -15.62 111.26 16.85
CA GLU A 160 -16.47 112.23 16.15
C GLU A 160 -16.35 113.62 16.78
N ALA A 161 -16.47 113.72 18.12
CA ALA A 161 -16.33 114.99 18.83
C ALA A 161 -14.92 115.60 18.67
N GLN A 162 -13.87 114.77 18.61
CA GLN A 162 -12.50 115.23 18.36
C GLN A 162 -12.34 115.77 16.92
N ALA A 163 -12.96 115.11 15.94
CA ALA A 163 -12.98 115.58 14.55
C ALA A 163 -13.72 116.93 14.43
N ASP A 164 -14.85 117.10 15.11
CA ASP A 164 -15.60 118.36 15.18
C ASP A 164 -14.73 119.49 15.76
N VAL A 165 -14.04 119.23 16.87
CA VAL A 165 -13.11 120.21 17.48
C VAL A 165 -12.01 120.62 16.51
N ALA A 166 -11.43 119.67 15.77
CA ALA A 166 -10.40 119.96 14.78
C ALA A 166 -10.95 120.82 13.62
N GLN A 167 -12.12 120.47 13.07
CA GLN A 167 -12.77 121.21 11.99
C GLN A 167 -13.17 122.63 12.42
N LEU A 168 -13.81 122.77 13.58
CA LEU A 168 -14.22 124.07 14.13
C LEU A 168 -13.01 124.95 14.45
N SER A 169 -11.93 124.38 14.97
CA SER A 169 -10.68 125.11 15.22
C SER A 169 -10.06 125.64 13.91
N MET A 170 -10.09 124.86 12.84
CA MET A 170 -9.66 125.29 11.51
C MET A 170 -10.58 126.40 10.95
N ALA A 171 -11.90 126.24 11.09
CA ALA A 171 -12.89 127.23 10.67
C ALA A 171 -12.69 128.57 11.40
N ILE A 172 -12.50 128.55 12.72
CA ILE A 172 -12.21 129.75 13.53
C ILE A 172 -10.93 130.44 13.06
N LYS A 173 -9.84 129.69 12.80
CA LYS A 173 -8.60 130.27 12.26
C LYS A 173 -8.86 131.00 10.94
N LYS A 174 -9.61 130.40 10.02
CA LYS A 174 -9.97 131.01 8.73
C LYS A 174 -10.86 132.26 8.90
N THR A 175 -11.85 132.20 9.79
CA THR A 175 -12.77 133.31 10.05
C THR A 175 -12.05 134.48 10.73
N LYS A 176 -11.07 134.23 11.61
CA LYS A 176 -10.23 135.30 12.19
C LYS A 176 -9.45 136.08 11.13
N VAL A 177 -8.87 135.39 10.14
CA VAL A 177 -8.22 136.05 8.99
C VAL A 177 -9.23 136.88 8.18
N THR A 178 -10.45 136.37 8.01
CA THR A 178 -11.52 137.09 7.30
C THR A 178 -11.98 138.34 8.08
N LEU A 179 -11.99 138.26 9.42
CA LEU A 179 -12.32 139.39 10.29
C LEU A 179 -11.28 140.50 10.17
N GLU A 180 -9.99 140.16 10.23
CA GLU A 180 -8.88 141.12 10.06
C GLU A 180 -8.95 141.85 8.70
N GLN A 181 -9.31 141.13 7.64
CA GLN A 181 -9.57 141.73 6.33
C GLN A 181 -10.78 142.68 6.34
N ALA A 182 -11.87 142.29 7.00
CA ALA A 182 -13.06 143.13 7.13
C ALA A 182 -12.79 144.40 7.96
N GLU A 183 -12.00 144.29 9.03
CA GLU A 183 -11.55 145.43 9.84
C GLU A 183 -10.70 146.41 9.04
N THR A 184 -9.76 145.88 8.25
CA THR A 184 -8.94 146.68 7.34
C THR A 184 -9.82 147.42 6.31
N GLN A 185 -10.85 146.74 5.77
CA GLN A 185 -11.78 147.36 4.81
C GLN A 185 -12.64 148.46 5.46
N VAL A 186 -13.09 148.28 6.70
CA VAL A 186 -13.81 149.31 7.45
C VAL A 186 -12.91 150.52 7.69
N ALA A 187 -11.66 150.31 8.11
CA ALA A 187 -10.70 151.39 8.30
C ALA A 187 -10.41 152.16 6.99
N ALA A 188 -10.25 151.43 5.88
CA ALA A 188 -10.03 152.02 4.57
C ALA A 188 -11.23 152.85 4.08
N THR A 189 -12.45 152.32 4.18
CA THR A 189 -13.69 153.02 3.77
C THR A 189 -14.02 154.19 4.68
N ALA A 190 -13.76 154.09 5.99
CA ALA A 190 -13.90 155.21 6.92
C ALA A 190 -12.88 156.33 6.63
N SER A 191 -11.63 155.98 6.34
CA SER A 191 -10.61 156.95 5.91
C SER A 191 -11.00 157.63 4.60
N HIS A 192 -11.51 156.87 3.63
CA HIS A 192 -11.98 157.42 2.35
C HIS A 192 -13.13 158.40 2.53
N LEU A 193 -14.16 158.04 3.32
CA LEU A 193 -15.27 158.93 3.64
C LEU A 193 -14.78 160.21 4.34
N ASN A 194 -13.90 160.09 5.34
CA ASN A 194 -13.34 161.24 6.05
C ASN A 194 -12.58 162.17 5.10
N LYS A 195 -11.75 161.62 4.20
CA LYS A 195 -11.05 162.40 3.17
C LYS A 195 -12.03 163.15 2.27
N LEU A 196 -13.08 162.49 1.78
CA LEU A 196 -14.11 163.13 0.96
C LEU A 196 -14.86 164.23 1.73
N GLN A 197 -15.19 164.00 3.01
CA GLN A 197 -15.83 165.01 3.86
C GLN A 197 -14.93 166.22 4.07
N GLN A 198 -13.64 166.00 4.37
CA GLN A 198 -12.67 167.09 4.51
C GLN A 198 -12.51 167.86 3.19
N THR A 199 -12.47 167.16 2.05
CA THR A 199 -12.47 167.81 0.73
C THR A 199 -13.73 168.64 0.51
N GLN A 200 -14.92 168.11 0.82
CA GLN A 200 -16.18 168.86 0.68
C GLN A 200 -16.20 170.10 1.58
N ILE A 201 -15.73 170.00 2.83
CA ILE A 201 -15.59 171.14 3.75
C ILE A 201 -14.65 172.19 3.15
N ARG A 202 -13.48 171.78 2.63
CA ARG A 202 -12.55 172.71 1.95
C ARG A 202 -13.20 173.38 0.74
N GLN A 203 -13.96 172.64 -0.07
CA GLN A 203 -14.68 173.19 -1.22
C GLN A 203 -15.78 174.18 -0.81
N GLN A 204 -16.54 173.90 0.26
CA GLN A 204 -17.53 174.83 0.80
C GLN A 204 -16.88 176.10 1.35
N ILE A 205 -15.77 175.99 2.07
CA ILE A 205 -14.99 177.13 2.56
C ILE A 205 -14.48 177.98 1.39
N ALA A 206 -13.94 177.35 0.34
CA ALA A 206 -13.49 178.06 -0.87
C ALA A 206 -14.64 178.76 -1.60
N HIS A 207 -15.80 178.10 -1.73
CA HIS A 207 -16.98 178.70 -2.35
C HIS A 207 -17.55 179.89 -1.55
N LEU A 208 -17.51 179.83 -0.22
CA LEU A 208 -17.89 180.93 0.66
C LEU A 208 -16.89 182.08 0.60
N ALA A 209 -15.59 181.78 0.61
CA ALA A 209 -14.52 182.78 0.51
C ALA A 209 -14.58 183.57 -0.82
N ALA A 210 -14.94 182.91 -1.93
CA ALA A 210 -15.10 183.56 -3.23
C ALA A 210 -16.25 184.58 -3.30
N LYS A 211 -17.18 184.59 -2.32
CA LYS A 211 -18.32 185.51 -2.25
C LYS A 211 -18.14 186.67 -1.26
N LEU A 212 -16.94 186.84 -0.71
CA LEU A 212 -16.64 187.93 0.22
C LEU A 212 -16.35 189.23 -0.54
N GLU A 213 -17.07 190.31 -0.20
CA GLU A 213 -16.85 191.65 -0.74
C GLU A 213 -15.90 192.48 0.16
N PRO A 214 -15.01 193.31 -0.41
CA PRO A 214 -14.08 194.12 0.37
C PRO A 214 -14.80 195.02 1.40
N ASP A 215 -14.28 195.06 2.63
CA ASP A 215 -14.74 195.87 3.76
C ASP A 215 -16.15 195.56 4.32
N SER A 216 -16.77 194.45 3.90
CA SER A 216 -17.99 193.91 4.54
C SER A 216 -17.66 192.89 5.65
N PRO A 217 -18.38 192.89 6.79
CA PRO A 217 -18.15 191.89 7.85
C PRO A 217 -18.56 190.50 7.36
N CYS A 218 -17.63 189.54 7.40
CA CYS A 218 -17.89 188.17 6.97
C CYS A 218 -18.97 187.49 7.83
N PRO A 219 -19.95 186.78 7.25
CA PRO A 219 -21.06 186.17 7.99
C PRO A 219 -20.66 184.96 8.86
N VAL A 220 -19.44 184.43 8.70
CA VAL A 220 -18.95 183.30 9.51
C VAL A 220 -18.19 183.75 10.77
N CYS A 221 -17.34 184.78 10.67
CA CYS A 221 -16.48 185.23 11.78
C CYS A 221 -16.56 186.73 12.12
N GLY A 222 -17.27 187.54 11.33
CA GLY A 222 -17.50 188.97 11.55
C GLY A 222 -16.34 189.91 11.15
N SER A 223 -15.20 189.39 10.70
CA SER A 223 -14.05 190.21 10.27
C SER A 223 -14.29 190.91 8.94
N THR A 224 -13.81 192.15 8.80
CA THR A 224 -13.79 192.92 7.54
C THR A 224 -12.50 192.71 6.72
N SER A 225 -11.49 192.04 7.27
CA SER A 225 -10.21 191.77 6.61
C SER A 225 -9.86 190.28 6.61
N HIS A 226 -9.50 189.77 5.43
CA HIS A 226 -9.04 188.38 5.22
C HIS A 226 -7.69 188.39 4.50
N PRO A 227 -6.56 188.29 5.23
CA PRO A 227 -5.23 188.43 4.63
C PRO A 227 -4.84 187.27 3.71
N HIS A 228 -5.45 186.09 3.85
CA HIS A 228 -5.28 184.94 2.94
C HIS A 228 -6.67 184.30 2.67
N PRO A 229 -7.43 184.78 1.69
CA PRO A 229 -8.66 184.13 1.27
C PRO A 229 -8.38 182.69 0.82
N ALA A 230 -9.27 181.76 1.15
CA ALA A 230 -9.15 180.40 0.65
C ALA A 230 -9.24 180.42 -0.88
N LEU A 231 -8.15 180.04 -1.54
CA LEU A 231 -8.09 179.93 -3.00
C LEU A 231 -9.07 178.88 -3.48
N VAL A 232 -9.75 179.15 -4.61
CA VAL A 232 -10.52 178.13 -5.32
C VAL A 232 -9.54 177.04 -5.75
N VAL A 233 -9.60 175.90 -5.06
CA VAL A 233 -8.77 174.73 -5.36
C VAL A 233 -9.38 173.99 -6.57
N ASP A 234 -8.56 173.64 -7.54
CA ASP A 234 -8.94 172.90 -8.76
C ASP A 234 -9.10 171.38 -8.47
N GLU A 235 -9.78 171.05 -7.38
CA GLU A 235 -10.14 169.67 -7.02
C GLU A 235 -11.54 169.34 -7.58
N PRO A 236 -11.76 168.14 -8.15
CA PRO A 236 -13.08 167.76 -8.69
C PRO A 236 -14.16 167.87 -7.60
N LEU A 237 -15.30 168.45 -7.96
CA LEU A 237 -16.39 168.73 -7.02
C LEU A 237 -16.87 167.43 -6.35
N VAL A 238 -16.80 167.36 -5.02
CA VAL A 238 -17.34 166.22 -4.27
C VAL A 238 -18.86 166.36 -4.23
N SER A 239 -19.55 165.52 -5.00
CA SER A 239 -21.01 165.50 -5.02
C SER A 239 -21.58 164.86 -3.76
N GLU A 240 -22.81 165.24 -3.40
CA GLU A 240 -23.55 164.53 -2.34
C GLU A 240 -23.72 163.04 -2.67
N ALA A 241 -23.81 162.69 -3.96
CA ALA A 241 -23.86 161.30 -4.41
C ALA A 241 -22.57 160.53 -4.09
N ALA A 242 -21.39 161.14 -4.24
CA ALA A 242 -20.10 160.51 -3.91
C ALA A 242 -19.93 160.29 -2.41
N LEU A 243 -20.35 161.24 -1.57
CA LEU A 243 -20.35 161.08 -0.12
C LEU A 243 -21.36 160.03 0.35
N LYS A 244 -22.56 160.02 -0.24
CA LYS A 244 -23.58 159.00 0.03
C LYS A 244 -23.09 157.61 -0.38
N GLN A 245 -22.39 157.49 -1.51
CA GLN A 245 -21.79 156.23 -1.94
C GLN A 245 -20.68 155.77 -1.00
N ALA A 246 -19.75 156.65 -0.61
CA ALA A 246 -18.69 156.32 0.35
C ALA A 246 -19.25 155.96 1.74
N ASP A 247 -20.33 156.62 2.19
CA ASP A 247 -21.03 156.27 3.42
C ASP A 247 -21.73 154.90 3.29
N GLN A 248 -22.36 154.60 2.16
CA GLN A 248 -22.91 153.27 1.86
C GLN A 248 -21.83 152.18 1.81
N GLU A 249 -20.67 152.45 1.25
CA GLU A 249 -19.53 151.52 1.23
C GLU A 249 -18.98 151.27 2.63
N ARG A 250 -18.85 152.31 3.46
CA ARG A 250 -18.52 152.17 4.89
C ARG A 250 -19.58 151.35 5.63
N GLN A 251 -20.86 151.62 5.41
CA GLN A 251 -21.97 150.87 6.02
C GLN A 251 -21.95 149.39 5.58
N LYS A 252 -21.70 149.09 4.30
CA LYS A 252 -21.55 147.72 3.80
C LYS A 252 -20.33 147.02 4.40
N ALA A 253 -19.19 147.71 4.52
CA ALA A 253 -18.00 147.17 5.16
C ALA A 253 -18.25 146.89 6.65
N ALA A 254 -18.93 147.80 7.35
CA ALA A 254 -19.31 147.64 8.76
C ALA A 254 -20.29 146.46 8.94
N ALA A 255 -21.32 146.35 8.09
CA ALA A 255 -22.25 145.22 8.12
C ALA A 255 -21.54 143.88 7.85
N ARG A 256 -20.58 143.85 6.90
CA ARG A 256 -19.75 142.66 6.65
C ARG A 256 -18.89 142.31 7.86
N LYS A 257 -18.28 143.30 8.52
CA LYS A 257 -17.52 143.09 9.76
C LYS A 257 -18.42 142.46 10.83
N THR A 258 -19.57 143.05 11.12
CA THR A 258 -20.53 142.53 12.12
C THR A 258 -21.02 141.12 11.79
N MET A 259 -21.24 140.81 10.50
CA MET A 259 -21.58 139.45 10.06
C MET A 259 -20.46 138.45 10.36
N VAL A 260 -19.19 138.81 10.07
CA VAL A 260 -18.03 137.94 10.33
C VAL A 260 -17.78 137.80 11.84
N GLU A 261 -17.96 138.85 12.64
CA GLU A 261 -17.91 138.79 14.11
C GLU A 261 -18.97 137.83 14.67
N THR A 262 -20.19 137.90 14.15
CA THR A 262 -21.28 137.00 14.55
C THR A 262 -20.97 135.56 14.17
N GLN A 263 -20.42 135.33 12.97
CA GLN A 263 -19.98 134.00 12.52
C GLN A 263 -18.86 133.45 13.41
N LEU A 264 -17.89 134.29 13.79
CA LEU A 264 -16.81 133.91 14.70
C LEU A 264 -17.35 133.53 16.08
N ALA A 265 -18.21 134.34 16.67
CA ALA A 265 -18.84 134.07 17.98
C ALA A 265 -19.66 132.77 17.96
N ASN A 266 -20.39 132.51 16.88
CA ASN A 266 -21.12 131.25 16.71
C ASN A 266 -20.18 130.04 16.60
N LEU A 267 -19.10 130.13 15.81
CA LEU A 267 -18.09 129.07 15.71
C LEU A 267 -17.37 128.83 17.03
N GLU A 268 -17.04 129.87 17.79
CA GLU A 268 -16.42 129.76 19.12
C GLU A 268 -17.37 129.09 20.13
N THR A 269 -18.67 129.39 20.06
CA THR A 269 -19.71 128.71 20.86
C THR A 269 -19.82 127.23 20.48
N GLN A 270 -19.85 126.93 19.17
CA GLN A 270 -19.86 125.54 18.68
C GLN A 270 -18.60 124.78 19.10
N LEU A 271 -17.41 125.42 19.05
CA LEU A 271 -16.16 124.82 19.52
C LEU A 271 -16.20 124.51 21.02
N LYS A 272 -16.76 125.41 21.84
CA LYS A 272 -16.94 125.17 23.28
C LYS A 272 -17.85 123.96 23.52
N THR A 273 -18.96 123.86 22.80
CA THR A 273 -19.87 122.71 22.87
C THR A 273 -19.18 121.41 22.41
N ALA A 274 -18.43 121.43 21.30
CA ALA A 274 -17.70 120.27 20.81
C ALA A 274 -16.61 119.81 21.79
N LYS A 275 -15.89 120.74 22.43
CA LYS A 275 -14.93 120.44 23.50
C LYS A 275 -15.61 119.83 24.72
N ALA A 276 -16.77 120.35 25.13
CA ALA A 276 -17.56 119.78 26.23
C ALA A 276 -18.04 118.36 25.90
N LYS A 277 -18.52 118.13 24.67
CA LYS A 277 -18.89 116.78 24.18
C LYS A 277 -17.69 115.83 24.19
N THR A 278 -16.51 116.29 23.78
CA THR A 278 -15.28 115.47 23.81
C THR A 278 -14.92 115.06 25.24
N ALA A 279 -14.99 116.00 26.19
CA ALA A 279 -14.74 115.73 27.61
C ALA A 279 -15.77 114.77 28.20
N GLN A 280 -17.06 114.94 27.86
CA GLN A 280 -18.14 114.06 28.29
C GLN A 280 -17.98 112.63 27.73
N ALA A 281 -17.65 112.49 26.44
CA ALA A 281 -17.41 111.19 25.82
C ALA A 281 -16.18 110.48 26.44
N MET A 282 -15.12 111.25 26.75
CA MET A 282 -13.93 110.75 27.44
C MET A 282 -14.26 110.29 28.87
N GLN A 283 -15.05 111.07 29.61
CA GLN A 283 -15.48 110.71 30.96
C GLN A 283 -16.36 109.45 30.95
N ALA A 284 -17.37 109.39 30.08
CA ALA A 284 -18.25 108.23 29.95
C ALA A 284 -17.48 106.94 29.62
N PHE A 285 -16.50 107.03 28.72
CA PHE A 285 -15.57 105.93 28.42
C PHE A 285 -14.76 105.53 29.64
N THR A 286 -14.18 106.49 30.35
CA THR A 286 -13.32 106.22 31.51
C THR A 286 -14.11 105.59 32.66
N GLU A 287 -15.35 106.04 32.91
CA GLU A 287 -16.24 105.46 33.92
C GLU A 287 -16.60 104.01 33.58
N HIS A 288 -17.07 103.74 32.36
CA HIS A 288 -17.39 102.38 31.93
C HIS A 288 -16.16 101.47 31.92
N TRP A 289 -15.00 102.01 31.55
CA TRP A 289 -13.73 101.30 31.64
C TRP A 289 -13.39 100.98 33.10
N GLN A 290 -13.46 101.93 34.03
CA GLN A 290 -13.07 101.70 35.43
C GLN A 290 -14.01 100.76 36.19
N GLU A 291 -15.31 100.79 35.89
CA GLU A 291 -16.30 99.91 36.49
C GLU A 291 -16.08 98.44 36.07
N GLN A 292 -15.74 98.22 34.80
CA GLN A 292 -15.77 96.88 34.22
C GLN A 292 -14.40 96.32 33.80
N ALA A 293 -13.37 97.14 33.60
CA ALA A 293 -12.02 96.65 33.30
C ALA A 293 -11.40 95.90 34.48
N LYS A 294 -11.84 96.16 35.72
CA LYS A 294 -11.47 95.34 36.89
C LYS A 294 -11.90 93.88 36.76
N LEU A 295 -12.89 93.60 35.91
CA LEU A 295 -13.41 92.27 35.67
C LEU A 295 -12.61 91.50 34.60
N ILE A 296 -11.59 92.14 33.99
CA ILE A 296 -10.82 91.56 32.88
C ILE A 296 -9.33 91.63 33.19
N ALA A 297 -8.75 90.47 33.52
CA ALA A 297 -7.31 90.35 33.70
C ALA A 297 -6.56 90.58 32.37
N GLY A 298 -5.43 91.29 32.42
CA GLY A 298 -4.50 91.43 31.29
C GLY A 298 -4.70 92.64 30.37
N VAL A 299 -5.74 93.46 30.61
CA VAL A 299 -5.89 94.71 29.88
C VAL A 299 -5.07 95.79 30.58
N ALA A 300 -3.82 95.97 30.13
CA ALA A 300 -2.92 96.98 30.67
C ALA A 300 -3.53 98.39 30.62
N ASP A 301 -3.23 99.19 31.64
CA ASP A 301 -3.66 100.59 31.76
C ASP A 301 -2.93 101.46 30.74
N LYS A 302 -3.32 101.32 29.46
CA LYS A 302 -2.81 102.16 28.37
C LYS A 302 -3.43 103.54 28.51
N THR A 303 -2.65 104.59 28.32
CA THR A 303 -3.04 105.97 28.63
C THR A 303 -3.99 106.62 27.61
N GLY A 304 -4.54 105.86 26.64
CA GLY A 304 -5.43 106.40 25.60
C GLY A 304 -6.60 105.49 25.28
N ILE A 305 -7.81 106.07 25.25
CA ILE A 305 -9.10 105.44 24.95
C ILE A 305 -9.03 104.47 23.77
N LEU A 306 -8.46 104.92 22.64
CA LEU A 306 -8.38 104.11 21.42
C LEU A 306 -7.39 102.94 21.56
N GLN A 307 -6.28 103.13 22.27
CA GLN A 307 -5.30 102.08 22.52
C GLN A 307 -5.84 101.01 23.48
N GLN A 308 -6.59 101.45 24.49
CA GLN A 308 -7.34 100.60 25.42
C GLN A 308 -8.38 99.76 24.68
N LEU A 309 -9.20 100.39 23.83
CA LEU A 309 -10.20 99.70 23.02
C LEU A 309 -9.57 98.68 22.06
N THR A 310 -8.48 99.04 21.36
CA THR A 310 -7.79 98.10 20.46
C THR A 310 -7.20 96.92 21.24
N ALA A 311 -6.59 97.15 22.40
CA ALA A 311 -6.06 96.07 23.24
C ALA A 311 -7.18 95.11 23.68
N LEU A 312 -8.33 95.65 24.11
CA LEU A 312 -9.49 94.85 24.50
C LEU A 312 -10.05 94.07 23.31
N LYS A 313 -10.15 94.67 22.11
CA LYS A 313 -10.60 93.95 20.90
C LYS A 313 -9.67 92.79 20.55
N THR A 314 -8.36 92.99 20.62
CA THR A 314 -7.37 91.92 20.36
C THR A 314 -7.48 90.80 21.39
N LEU A 315 -7.58 91.14 22.67
CA LEU A 315 -7.73 90.16 23.74
C LEU A 315 -9.04 89.37 23.60
N ALA A 316 -10.16 90.06 23.32
CA ALA A 316 -11.46 89.42 23.11
C ALA A 316 -11.44 88.48 21.92
N ALA A 317 -10.87 88.91 20.78
CA ALA A 317 -10.73 88.05 19.60
C ALA A 317 -9.86 86.80 19.89
N THR A 318 -8.79 86.96 20.68
CA THR A 318 -7.94 85.84 21.10
C THR A 318 -8.70 84.84 21.97
N ASN A 319 -9.42 85.34 22.98
CA ASN A 319 -10.19 84.49 23.88
C ASN A 319 -11.41 83.84 23.19
N GLU A 320 -12.03 84.51 22.21
CA GLU A 320 -13.14 83.96 21.43
C GLU A 320 -12.65 82.84 20.49
N HIS A 321 -11.43 82.96 19.94
CA HIS A 321 -10.77 81.86 19.24
C HIS A 321 -10.49 80.68 20.18
N GLN A 322 -9.85 80.93 21.32
CA GLN A 322 -9.59 79.90 22.34
C GLN A 322 -10.88 79.22 22.81
N LEU A 323 -11.98 79.97 22.95
CA LEU A 323 -13.28 79.41 23.31
C LEU A 323 -13.78 78.45 22.24
N THR A 324 -13.67 78.82 20.96
CA THR A 324 -14.09 77.96 19.84
C THR A 324 -13.27 76.67 19.78
N GLU A 325 -11.94 76.77 19.99
CA GLU A 325 -11.04 75.61 20.07
C GLU A 325 -11.40 74.71 21.27
N ALA A 326 -11.57 75.29 22.46
CA ALA A 326 -11.94 74.57 23.67
C ALA A 326 -13.32 73.90 23.56
N GLN A 327 -14.30 74.54 22.92
CA GLN A 327 -15.61 73.93 22.65
C GLN A 327 -15.51 72.73 21.70
N THR A 328 -14.67 72.84 20.68
CA THR A 328 -14.42 71.74 19.72
C THR A 328 -13.72 70.58 20.42
N GLU A 329 -12.70 70.86 21.23
CA GLU A 329 -11.98 69.85 22.02
C GLU A 329 -12.88 69.20 23.06
N HIS A 330 -13.71 69.97 23.76
CA HIS A 330 -14.70 69.47 24.71
C HIS A 330 -15.67 68.49 24.04
N ALA A 331 -16.22 68.84 22.86
CA ALA A 331 -17.10 67.94 22.11
C ALA A 331 -16.38 66.65 21.68
N ALA A 332 -15.13 66.76 21.22
CA ALA A 332 -14.32 65.60 20.86
C ALA A 332 -14.03 64.69 22.07
N LEU A 333 -13.67 65.28 23.22
CA LEU A 333 -13.43 64.54 24.46
C LEU A 333 -14.69 63.86 24.99
N GLN A 334 -15.87 64.50 24.89
CA GLN A 334 -17.14 63.85 25.25
C GLN A 334 -17.42 62.61 24.40
N VAL A 335 -17.15 62.68 23.08
CA VAL A 335 -17.27 61.51 22.20
C VAL A 335 -16.24 60.44 22.58
N ALA A 336 -15.01 60.85 22.88
CA ALA A 336 -13.94 59.94 23.30
C ALA A 336 -14.28 59.22 24.62
N LEU A 337 -14.83 59.93 25.60
CA LEU A 337 -15.28 59.37 26.88
C LEU A 337 -16.37 58.32 26.69
N LYS A 338 -17.38 58.60 25.85
CA LYS A 338 -18.41 57.60 25.51
C LYS A 338 -17.81 56.34 24.87
N LYS A 339 -16.77 56.50 24.04
CA LYS A 339 -16.05 55.36 23.44
C LYS A 339 -15.29 54.59 24.52
N SER A 340 -14.63 55.27 25.45
CA SER A 340 -13.91 54.66 26.57
C SER A 340 -14.87 53.92 27.51
N ASP A 341 -16.06 54.46 27.81
CA ASP A 341 -17.10 53.77 28.59
C ASP A 341 -17.55 52.47 27.93
N LYS A 342 -17.76 52.50 26.61
CA LYS A 342 -18.09 51.30 25.84
C LYS A 342 -16.95 50.27 25.86
N ALA A 343 -15.71 50.74 25.76
CA ALA A 343 -14.52 49.89 25.85
C ALA A 343 -14.40 49.23 27.23
N ILE A 344 -14.61 49.99 28.31
CA ILE A 344 -14.62 49.48 29.69
C ILE A 344 -15.73 48.46 29.89
N THR A 345 -16.95 48.74 29.42
CA THR A 345 -18.08 47.79 29.51
C THR A 345 -17.79 46.49 28.76
N THR A 346 -17.20 46.60 27.57
CA THR A 346 -16.80 45.43 26.76
C THR A 346 -15.68 44.65 27.43
N GLY A 347 -14.65 45.36 27.93
CA GLY A 347 -13.52 44.77 28.65
C GLY A 347 -13.96 44.06 29.95
N THR A 348 -14.88 44.66 30.70
CA THR A 348 -15.45 44.06 31.93
C THR A 348 -16.18 42.75 31.62
N THR A 349 -17.03 42.76 30.59
CA THR A 349 -17.70 41.52 30.12
C THR A 349 -16.68 40.47 29.67
N LYS A 350 -15.61 40.89 28.97
CA LYS A 350 -14.57 39.98 28.50
C LYS A 350 -13.79 39.33 29.65
N VAL A 351 -13.44 40.11 30.68
CA VAL A 351 -12.82 39.61 31.91
C VAL A 351 -13.72 38.55 32.57
N GLN A 352 -15.01 38.83 32.76
CA GLN A 352 -15.96 37.87 33.34
C GLN A 352 -16.06 36.57 32.53
N GLN A 353 -16.07 36.65 31.20
CA GLN A 353 -16.06 35.47 30.32
C GLN A 353 -14.76 34.66 30.44
N CYS A 354 -13.62 35.33 30.52
CA CYS A 354 -12.32 34.69 30.71
C CYS A 354 -12.21 34.03 32.10
N GLU A 355 -12.73 34.67 33.16
CA GLU A 355 -12.80 34.10 34.51
C GLU A 355 -13.66 32.83 34.54
N ALA A 356 -14.85 32.86 33.92
CA ALA A 356 -15.70 31.68 33.80
C ALA A 356 -15.02 30.55 33.02
N SER A 357 -14.35 30.88 31.91
CA SER A 357 -13.62 29.90 31.09
C SER A 357 -12.45 29.27 31.85
N LEU A 358 -11.69 30.08 32.60
CA LEU A 358 -10.60 29.61 33.45
C LEU A 358 -11.11 28.69 34.57
N ASN A 359 -12.24 29.03 35.19
CA ASN A 359 -12.84 28.19 36.22
C ASN A 359 -13.24 26.82 35.66
N THR A 360 -13.92 26.78 34.51
CA THR A 360 -14.26 25.52 33.83
C THR A 360 -13.00 24.71 33.49
N ALA A 361 -11.98 25.35 32.90
CA ALA A 361 -10.73 24.66 32.57
C ALA A 361 -10.04 24.05 33.80
N ARG A 362 -10.07 24.76 34.95
CA ARG A 362 -9.51 24.26 36.21
C ARG A 362 -10.31 23.08 36.78
N ILE A 363 -11.63 23.11 36.69
CA ILE A 363 -12.49 21.98 37.09
C ILE A 363 -12.17 20.76 36.22
N ASP A 364 -12.17 20.91 34.90
CA ASP A 364 -11.89 19.80 33.97
C ASP A 364 -10.48 19.22 34.19
N ALA A 365 -9.49 20.08 34.45
CA ALA A 365 -8.12 19.65 34.77
C ALA A 365 -8.07 18.87 36.09
N ALA A 366 -8.80 19.32 37.13
CA ALA A 366 -8.89 18.63 38.41
C ALA A 366 -9.59 17.27 38.28
N GLU A 367 -10.66 17.18 37.48
CA GLU A 367 -11.36 15.93 37.17
C GLU A 367 -10.43 14.95 36.43
N ALA A 368 -9.74 15.42 35.38
CA ALA A 368 -8.80 14.60 34.63
C ALA A 368 -7.65 14.07 35.52
N GLN A 369 -7.13 14.91 36.42
CA GLN A 369 -6.08 14.54 37.37
C GLN A 369 -6.59 13.53 38.42
N SER A 370 -7.82 13.71 38.91
CA SER A 370 -8.46 12.79 39.86
C SER A 370 -8.71 11.42 39.24
N ALA A 371 -9.17 11.39 37.98
CA ALA A 371 -9.33 10.17 37.21
C ALA A 371 -7.98 9.46 37.02
N LEU A 372 -6.92 10.18 36.64
CA LEU A 372 -5.57 9.62 36.51
C LEU A 372 -5.09 8.99 37.83
N LYS A 373 -5.25 9.70 38.96
CA LYS A 373 -4.86 9.20 40.28
C LYS A 373 -5.64 7.95 40.69
N THR A 374 -6.93 7.89 40.37
CA THR A 374 -7.78 6.73 40.62
C THR A 374 -7.35 5.53 39.78
N MET A 375 -7.07 5.73 38.49
CA MET A 375 -6.58 4.68 37.61
C MET A 375 -5.21 4.15 38.07
N GLN A 376 -4.30 5.04 38.45
CA GLN A 376 -2.99 4.67 39.02
C GLN A 376 -3.11 3.87 40.32
N LYS A 377 -4.06 4.21 41.20
CA LYS A 377 -4.32 3.47 42.45
C LYS A 377 -4.87 2.06 42.19
N ASN A 378 -5.63 1.88 41.11
CA ASN A 378 -6.23 0.59 40.76
C ASN A 378 -5.27 -0.33 39.99
N LEU A 379 -4.06 0.15 39.68
CA LEU A 379 -3.02 -0.66 39.03
C LEU A 379 -2.41 -1.64 40.06
N PRO A 380 -2.22 -2.93 39.71
CA PRO A 380 -1.55 -3.88 40.60
C PRO A 380 -0.15 -3.41 41.00
N ALA A 381 0.24 -3.65 42.25
CA ALA A 381 1.53 -3.18 42.78
C ALA A 381 2.74 -3.78 42.05
N GLU A 382 2.58 -4.96 41.45
CA GLU A 382 3.61 -5.65 40.69
C GLU A 382 3.65 -5.26 39.20
N ALA A 383 2.76 -4.35 38.74
CA ALA A 383 2.72 -3.93 37.34
C ALA A 383 3.98 -3.14 36.95
N THR A 384 4.70 -3.63 35.94
CA THR A 384 5.82 -2.94 35.31
C THR A 384 5.34 -1.98 34.22
N ASP A 385 6.25 -1.41 33.42
CA ASP A 385 5.88 -0.54 32.30
C ASP A 385 5.14 -1.28 31.17
N LEU A 386 4.43 -0.51 30.34
CA LEU A 386 3.59 -1.02 29.26
C LEU A 386 4.38 -1.86 28.24
N ALA A 387 5.62 -1.48 27.92
CA ALA A 387 6.41 -2.21 26.94
C ALA A 387 6.81 -3.59 27.48
N THR A 388 7.21 -3.66 28.75
CA THR A 388 7.52 -4.91 29.43
C THR A 388 6.30 -5.82 29.53
N VAL A 389 5.14 -5.30 29.97
CA VAL A 389 3.89 -6.10 30.06
C VAL A 389 3.46 -6.61 28.69
N ALA A 390 3.54 -5.78 27.65
CA ALA A 390 3.20 -6.17 26.29
C ALA A 390 4.13 -7.29 25.77
N ALA A 391 5.45 -7.16 25.98
CA ALA A 391 6.42 -8.16 25.56
C ALA A 391 6.21 -9.51 26.27
N GLN A 392 5.90 -9.48 27.57
CA GLN A 392 5.57 -10.68 28.35
C GLN A 392 4.27 -11.34 27.85
N ALA A 393 3.23 -10.55 27.60
CA ALA A 393 1.96 -11.04 27.05
C ALA A 393 2.18 -11.69 25.66
N THR A 394 2.96 -11.06 24.78
CA THR A 394 3.31 -11.65 23.47
C THR A 394 4.06 -12.96 23.63
N THR A 395 5.06 -13.02 24.53
CA THR A 395 5.86 -14.23 24.77
C THR A 395 4.98 -15.40 25.26
N LEU A 396 4.08 -15.14 26.22
CA LEU A 396 3.14 -16.15 26.71
C LEU A 396 2.15 -16.58 25.63
N GLN A 397 1.60 -15.62 24.86
CA GLN A 397 0.70 -15.91 23.75
C GLN A 397 1.37 -16.82 22.71
N THR A 398 2.60 -16.52 22.29
CA THR A 398 3.37 -17.37 21.37
C THR A 398 3.58 -18.76 21.96
N THR A 399 3.97 -18.86 23.24
CA THR A 399 4.19 -20.14 23.93
C THR A 399 2.92 -21.00 23.93
N ILE A 400 1.77 -20.40 24.27
CA ILE A 400 0.47 -21.09 24.31
C ILE A 400 0.06 -21.57 22.92
N THR A 401 0.17 -20.70 21.91
CA THR A 401 -0.20 -21.04 20.52
C THR A 401 0.71 -22.12 19.94
N THR A 402 2.03 -22.06 20.19
CA THR A 402 2.98 -23.11 19.78
C THR A 402 2.67 -24.45 20.44
N TYR A 403 2.36 -24.45 21.75
CA TYR A 403 1.96 -25.67 22.45
C TYR A 403 0.68 -26.28 21.87
N GLN A 404 -0.35 -25.46 21.61
CA GLN A 404 -1.61 -25.92 21.01
C GLN A 404 -1.39 -26.58 19.65
N ALA A 405 -0.57 -25.98 18.79
CA ALA A 405 -0.21 -26.55 17.50
C ALA A 405 0.53 -27.89 17.65
N GLN A 406 1.54 -27.96 18.54
CA GLN A 406 2.30 -29.19 18.80
C GLN A 406 1.41 -30.32 19.33
N LEU A 407 0.47 -30.00 20.23
CA LEU A 407 -0.47 -30.97 20.80
C LEU A 407 -1.40 -31.52 19.71
N GLN A 408 -1.97 -30.65 18.88
CA GLN A 408 -2.86 -31.05 17.78
C GLN A 408 -2.13 -31.93 16.75
N GLU A 409 -0.91 -31.56 16.38
CA GLU A 409 -0.09 -32.30 15.43
C GLU A 409 0.30 -33.69 15.99
N ALA A 410 0.73 -33.75 17.26
CA ALA A 410 1.06 -35.01 17.92
C ALA A 410 -0.17 -35.93 18.03
N GLN A 411 -1.35 -35.39 18.36
CA GLN A 411 -2.59 -36.17 18.40
C GLN A 411 -2.95 -36.72 17.01
N ALA A 412 -2.79 -35.90 15.96
CA ALA A 412 -3.05 -36.33 14.58
C ALA A 412 -2.10 -37.45 14.15
N ARG A 413 -0.80 -37.34 14.48
CA ARG A 413 0.20 -38.39 14.17
C ARG A 413 -0.10 -39.71 14.87
N VAL A 414 -0.41 -39.69 16.17
CA VAL A 414 -0.78 -40.90 16.93
C VAL A 414 -2.03 -41.54 16.32
N ASN A 415 -3.08 -40.75 16.02
CA ASN A 415 -4.31 -41.28 15.42
C ASN A 415 -4.08 -41.87 14.01
N ALA A 416 -3.19 -41.27 13.22
CA ALA A 416 -2.84 -41.80 11.89
C ALA A 416 -2.07 -43.12 11.99
N LEU A 417 -1.09 -43.20 12.89
CA LEU A 417 -0.31 -44.42 13.15
C LEU A 417 -1.18 -45.55 13.73
N ASP A 418 -2.14 -45.23 14.60
CA ASP A 418 -3.11 -46.20 15.15
C ASP A 418 -3.95 -46.85 14.03
N ARG A 419 -4.47 -46.04 13.10
CA ARG A 419 -5.21 -46.53 11.93
C ARG A 419 -4.32 -47.35 10.99
N GLN A 420 -3.09 -46.90 10.75
CA GLN A 420 -2.14 -47.62 9.91
C GLN A 420 -1.79 -48.97 10.54
N LEU A 421 -1.58 -49.02 11.85
CA LEU A 421 -1.29 -50.24 12.58
C LEU A 421 -2.48 -51.22 12.50
N ALA A 422 -3.71 -50.75 12.71
CA ALA A 422 -4.90 -51.58 12.58
C ALA A 422 -5.05 -52.18 11.16
N GLY A 423 -4.73 -51.41 10.12
CA GLY A 423 -4.69 -51.90 8.73
C GLY A 423 -3.61 -52.97 8.52
N LEU A 424 -2.38 -52.70 8.95
CA LEU A 424 -1.27 -53.64 8.81
C LEU A 424 -1.47 -54.94 9.61
N GLN A 425 -2.10 -54.88 10.79
CA GLN A 425 -2.46 -56.07 11.57
C GLN A 425 -3.54 -56.91 10.87
N ALA A 426 -4.48 -56.28 10.17
CA ALA A 426 -5.45 -57.00 9.33
C ALA A 426 -4.75 -57.67 8.13
N ASP A 427 -3.82 -56.96 7.49
CA ASP A 427 -3.01 -57.49 6.39
C ASP A 427 -2.10 -58.63 6.85
N GLU A 428 -1.51 -58.54 8.04
CA GLU A 428 -0.69 -59.58 8.67
C GLU A 428 -1.51 -60.85 8.89
N LYS A 429 -2.71 -60.72 9.44
CA LYS A 429 -3.65 -61.83 9.61
C LYS A 429 -4.05 -62.45 8.26
N HIS A 430 -4.29 -61.63 7.24
CA HIS A 430 -4.62 -62.10 5.90
C HIS A 430 -3.44 -62.84 5.26
N ALA A 431 -2.23 -62.29 5.31
CA ALA A 431 -1.01 -62.89 4.79
C ALA A 431 -0.71 -64.23 5.48
N ALA A 432 -0.83 -64.30 6.81
CA ALA A 432 -0.65 -65.54 7.57
C ALA A 432 -1.68 -66.63 7.16
N ALA A 433 -2.95 -66.24 6.97
CA ALA A 433 -3.99 -67.14 6.48
C ALA A 433 -3.70 -67.63 5.04
N GLN A 434 -3.21 -66.74 4.17
CA GLN A 434 -2.84 -67.05 2.79
C GLN A 434 -1.64 -68.01 2.73
N VAL A 435 -0.59 -67.78 3.53
CA VAL A 435 0.55 -68.72 3.67
C VAL A 435 0.05 -70.08 4.14
N THR A 436 -0.83 -70.13 5.14
CA THR A 436 -1.40 -71.39 5.64
C THR A 436 -2.18 -72.14 4.55
N ALA A 437 -3.03 -71.44 3.80
CA ALA A 437 -3.81 -72.01 2.71
C ALA A 437 -2.94 -72.53 1.56
N LEU A 438 -1.97 -71.73 1.10
CA LEU A 438 -1.05 -72.10 0.01
C LEU A 438 -0.08 -73.21 0.44
N THR A 439 0.31 -73.28 1.71
CA THR A 439 1.10 -74.40 2.25
C THR A 439 0.32 -75.70 2.14
N LYS A 440 -0.97 -75.68 2.52
CA LYS A 440 -1.85 -76.83 2.39
C LYS A 440 -2.04 -77.23 0.92
N GLU A 441 -2.33 -76.27 0.04
CA GLU A 441 -2.50 -76.54 -1.39
C GLU A 441 -1.23 -77.10 -2.04
N GLN A 442 -0.05 -76.56 -1.71
CA GLN A 442 1.23 -77.04 -2.21
C GLN A 442 1.53 -78.47 -1.72
N ALA A 443 1.25 -78.77 -0.45
CA ALA A 443 1.38 -80.11 0.12
C ALA A 443 0.42 -81.11 -0.56
N GLU A 444 -0.85 -80.75 -0.74
CA GLU A 444 -1.86 -81.58 -1.41
C GLU A 444 -1.53 -81.82 -2.88
N ALA A 445 -1.15 -80.78 -3.63
CA ALA A 445 -0.74 -80.89 -5.02
C ALA A 445 0.50 -81.79 -5.15
N LYS A 446 1.50 -81.60 -4.28
CA LYS A 446 2.72 -82.41 -4.27
C LYS A 446 2.44 -83.86 -3.90
N ALA A 447 1.59 -84.11 -2.91
CA ALA A 447 1.19 -85.45 -2.49
C ALA A 447 0.43 -86.17 -3.61
N THR A 448 -0.58 -85.52 -4.20
CA THR A 448 -1.38 -86.06 -5.30
C THR A 448 -0.50 -86.42 -6.50
N PHE A 449 0.38 -85.50 -6.92
CA PHE A 449 1.31 -85.74 -8.02
C PHE A 449 2.31 -86.85 -7.69
N THR A 450 2.86 -86.86 -6.47
CA THR A 450 3.80 -87.91 -6.03
C THR A 450 3.13 -89.29 -6.03
N ILE A 451 1.92 -89.40 -5.48
CA ILE A 451 1.16 -90.67 -5.44
C ILE A 451 0.89 -91.16 -6.86
N ALA A 452 0.36 -90.31 -7.75
CA ALA A 452 0.06 -90.68 -9.13
C ALA A 452 1.30 -91.19 -9.87
N VAL A 453 2.42 -90.46 -9.74
CA VAL A 453 3.68 -90.79 -10.41
C VAL A 453 4.33 -92.05 -9.81
N THR A 454 4.28 -92.24 -8.50
CA THR A 454 4.82 -93.44 -7.84
C THR A 454 3.97 -94.69 -8.12
N GLN A 455 2.64 -94.56 -8.20
CA GLN A 455 1.77 -95.67 -8.58
C GLN A 455 2.02 -96.15 -10.02
N TYR A 456 2.28 -95.24 -10.96
CA TYR A 456 2.46 -95.59 -12.37
C TYR A 456 3.90 -96.03 -12.72
N PHE A 457 4.92 -95.37 -12.16
CA PHE A 457 6.33 -95.61 -12.52
C PHE A 457 7.19 -96.26 -11.41
N GLY A 458 6.65 -96.46 -10.19
CA GLY A 458 7.38 -97.02 -9.05
C GLY A 458 8.19 -95.99 -8.26
N ALA A 459 9.15 -96.46 -7.45
CA ALA A 459 9.91 -95.62 -6.51
C ALA A 459 10.65 -94.44 -7.18
N ASP A 460 11.19 -94.65 -8.39
CA ASP A 460 11.90 -93.63 -9.18
C ASP A 460 10.97 -92.80 -10.08
N GLY A 461 9.66 -92.86 -9.83
CA GLY A 461 8.67 -92.36 -10.77
C GLY A 461 8.81 -90.89 -11.12
N LYS A 462 9.25 -90.04 -10.18
CA LYS A 462 9.43 -88.59 -10.43
C LYS A 462 10.50 -88.30 -11.46
N GLN A 463 11.64 -89.00 -11.36
CA GLN A 463 12.72 -88.88 -12.32
C GLN A 463 12.30 -89.44 -13.68
N ARG A 464 11.59 -90.58 -13.66
CA ARG A 464 11.06 -91.19 -14.89
C ARG A 464 10.02 -90.34 -15.60
N PHE A 465 9.16 -89.66 -14.84
CA PHE A 465 8.19 -88.69 -15.35
C PHE A 465 8.92 -87.52 -16.04
N ALA A 466 9.92 -86.93 -15.40
CA ALA A 466 10.69 -85.82 -15.98
C ALA A 466 11.43 -86.23 -17.27
N GLU A 467 12.03 -87.43 -17.29
CA GLU A 467 12.69 -87.97 -18.50
C GLU A 467 11.71 -88.19 -19.66
N LEU A 468 10.53 -88.73 -19.38
CA LEU A 468 9.52 -89.01 -20.38
C LEU A 468 8.75 -87.75 -20.81
N GLN A 469 8.60 -86.76 -19.94
CA GLN A 469 7.95 -85.48 -20.25
C GLN A 469 8.67 -84.76 -21.39
N LEU A 470 10.01 -84.76 -21.38
CA LEU A 470 10.83 -84.21 -22.46
C LEU A 470 10.64 -84.94 -23.80
N ARG A 471 10.06 -86.14 -23.79
CA ARG A 471 9.85 -87.01 -24.95
C ARG A 471 8.39 -87.13 -25.35
N VAL A 472 7.46 -86.47 -24.66
CA VAL A 472 6.01 -86.48 -24.99
C VAL A 472 5.77 -85.98 -26.42
N SER A 473 6.61 -85.07 -26.92
CA SER A 473 6.57 -84.62 -28.32
C SER A 473 6.81 -85.72 -29.37
N GLN A 474 7.35 -86.89 -28.99
CA GLN A 474 7.59 -88.04 -29.88
C GLN A 474 6.35 -88.93 -30.07
N LEU A 475 5.32 -88.75 -29.24
CA LEU A 475 4.12 -89.60 -29.18
C LEU A 475 3.32 -89.67 -30.50
N PRO A 476 3.10 -88.57 -31.25
CA PRO A 476 2.40 -88.62 -32.54
C PRO A 476 3.11 -89.52 -33.56
N LEU A 477 4.44 -89.43 -33.64
CA LEU A 477 5.27 -90.21 -34.58
C LEU A 477 5.26 -91.71 -34.25
N LEU A 478 5.30 -92.08 -32.96
CA LEU A 478 5.24 -93.49 -32.57
C LEU A 478 3.88 -94.13 -32.88
N ASN A 479 2.77 -93.39 -32.74
CA ASN A 479 1.43 -93.89 -33.09
C ASN A 479 1.30 -94.20 -34.60
N GLU A 480 1.87 -93.35 -35.45
CA GLU A 480 1.85 -93.54 -36.91
C GLU A 480 2.60 -94.80 -37.37
N GLN A 481 3.73 -95.12 -36.72
CA GLN A 481 4.52 -96.32 -37.01
C GLN A 481 3.78 -97.63 -36.67
N VAL A 482 2.99 -97.63 -35.58
CA VAL A 482 2.21 -98.81 -35.17
C VAL A 482 1.07 -99.09 -36.16
N GLN A 483 0.33 -98.07 -36.59
CA GLN A 483 -0.76 -98.25 -37.56
C GLN A 483 -0.28 -98.80 -38.91
N THR A 484 0.91 -98.37 -39.35
CA THR A 484 1.51 -98.86 -40.61
C THR A 484 1.83 -100.36 -40.57
N TYR A 485 2.26 -100.87 -39.42
CA TYR A 485 2.57 -102.30 -39.23
C TYR A 485 1.30 -103.17 -39.28
N GLU A 486 0.23 -102.77 -38.59
CA GLU A 486 -1.05 -103.50 -38.56
C GLU A 486 -1.68 -103.63 -39.97
N HIS A 487 -1.60 -102.56 -40.78
CA HIS A 487 -2.06 -102.58 -42.17
C HIS A 487 -1.28 -103.59 -43.05
N THR A 488 0.01 -103.79 -42.79
CA THR A 488 0.86 -104.71 -43.57
C THR A 488 0.56 -106.17 -43.27
N GLN A 489 0.25 -106.49 -42.01
CA GLN A 489 -0.13 -107.84 -41.58
C GLN A 489 -1.45 -108.30 -42.22
N LEU A 490 -2.45 -107.43 -42.24
CA LEU A 490 -3.76 -107.71 -42.84
C LEU A 490 -3.63 -108.07 -44.34
N LYS A 491 -2.75 -107.38 -45.07
CA LYS A 491 -2.52 -107.59 -46.52
C LYS A 491 -1.97 -108.99 -46.87
N GLN A 492 -1.09 -109.56 -46.04
CA GLN A 492 -0.50 -110.88 -46.28
C GLN A 492 -1.49 -112.02 -45.97
N GLN A 493 -2.36 -111.82 -44.98
CA GLN A 493 -3.40 -112.79 -44.64
C GLN A 493 -4.37 -113.03 -45.81
N THR A 494 -4.73 -111.97 -46.54
CA THR A 494 -5.66 -112.03 -47.68
C THR A 494 -5.08 -112.78 -48.89
N LEU A 495 -3.75 -112.78 -49.09
CA LEU A 495 -3.08 -113.52 -50.16
C LEU A 495 -3.07 -115.04 -49.92
N LEU A 496 -2.98 -115.44 -48.65
CA LEU A 496 -2.98 -116.85 -48.23
C LEU A 496 -4.35 -117.51 -48.44
N ASP A 497 -5.43 -116.77 -48.15
CA ASP A 497 -6.81 -117.23 -48.37
C ASP A 497 -7.15 -117.38 -49.86
N ALA A 498 -6.55 -116.55 -50.74
CA ALA A 498 -6.77 -116.63 -52.18
C ALA A 498 -6.14 -117.89 -52.81
N ALA A 499 -4.94 -118.31 -52.38
CA ALA A 499 -4.24 -119.48 -52.91
C ALA A 499 -4.94 -120.81 -52.53
N ASN A 500 -5.52 -120.91 -51.33
CA ASN A 500 -6.26 -122.09 -50.89
C ASN A 500 -7.56 -122.34 -51.68
N LYS A 501 -8.12 -121.30 -52.31
CA LYS A 501 -9.36 -121.40 -53.10
C LYS A 501 -9.17 -121.93 -54.52
N THR A 502 -7.94 -121.90 -55.05
CA THR A 502 -7.66 -122.16 -56.48
C THR A 502 -7.14 -123.58 -56.78
N ILE A 503 -6.53 -124.29 -55.82
CA ILE A 503 -5.78 -125.54 -56.13
C ILE A 503 -6.18 -126.75 -55.26
N GLY A 504 -6.96 -126.56 -54.19
CA GLY A 504 -7.66 -127.63 -53.46
C GLY A 504 -6.86 -128.93 -53.23
N THR A 505 -7.47 -130.08 -53.52
CA THR A 505 -6.97 -131.44 -53.19
C THR A 505 -6.85 -132.36 -54.41
N GLN A 506 -6.44 -131.86 -55.58
CA GLN A 506 -6.25 -132.70 -56.78
C GLN A 506 -4.91 -133.48 -56.74
N ALA A 507 -4.91 -134.73 -57.23
CA ALA A 507 -3.75 -135.61 -57.30
C ALA A 507 -3.14 -135.70 -58.73
N GLN A 508 -1.88 -136.10 -58.74
CA GLN A 508 -0.84 -136.09 -59.79
C GLN A 508 -1.19 -136.86 -61.10
N PRO A 509 -0.79 -136.37 -62.29
CA PRO A 509 -0.95 -137.08 -63.57
C PRO A 509 -0.18 -138.41 -63.61
N GLN A 510 -0.71 -139.38 -64.39
CA GLN A 510 -0.18 -140.75 -64.53
C GLN A 510 1.19 -140.75 -65.21
N LEU A 511 2.24 -140.78 -64.38
CA LEU A 511 3.62 -140.91 -64.81
C LEU A 511 3.81 -142.17 -65.65
N ASP A 512 3.21 -143.33 -65.34
CA ASP A 512 3.41 -144.61 -66.04
C ASP A 512 3.36 -144.56 -67.57
N GLN A 513 2.51 -143.70 -68.16
CA GLN A 513 2.35 -143.56 -69.61
C GLN A 513 3.37 -142.58 -70.21
N LEU A 514 3.66 -141.49 -69.50
CA LEU A 514 4.74 -140.55 -69.81
C LEU A 514 6.12 -141.15 -69.52
N GLU A 515 6.19 -142.11 -68.61
CA GLU A 515 7.32 -142.93 -68.22
C GLU A 515 7.49 -144.05 -69.22
N ALA A 516 6.45 -144.61 -69.86
CA ALA A 516 6.63 -145.50 -71.02
C ALA A 516 7.19 -144.77 -72.26
N GLU A 517 6.75 -143.54 -72.52
CA GLU A 517 7.25 -142.70 -73.62
C GLU A 517 8.64 -142.11 -73.31
N ALA A 518 8.90 -141.72 -72.06
CA ALA A 518 10.23 -141.37 -71.58
C ALA A 518 11.14 -142.59 -71.54
N THR A 519 10.67 -143.78 -71.14
CA THR A 519 11.43 -145.05 -71.15
C THR A 519 11.76 -145.46 -72.58
N ALA A 520 10.91 -145.20 -73.57
CA ALA A 520 11.25 -145.44 -74.98
C ALA A 520 12.32 -144.46 -75.50
N ALA A 521 12.22 -143.18 -75.14
CA ALA A 521 13.23 -142.17 -75.45
C ALA A 521 14.55 -142.40 -74.67
N GLU A 522 14.47 -142.88 -73.44
CA GLU A 522 15.57 -143.28 -72.55
C GLU A 522 16.13 -144.63 -72.97
N THR A 523 15.35 -145.55 -73.57
CA THR A 523 15.85 -146.77 -74.23
C THR A 523 16.61 -146.40 -75.50
N THR A 524 16.19 -145.34 -76.21
CA THR A 524 16.93 -144.81 -77.37
C THR A 524 18.25 -144.15 -76.93
N ALA A 525 18.26 -143.40 -75.81
CA ALA A 525 19.48 -142.94 -75.16
C ALA A 525 20.33 -144.09 -74.58
N THR A 526 19.70 -145.15 -74.06
CA THR A 526 20.34 -146.36 -73.53
C THR A 526 20.92 -147.20 -74.65
N ASN A 527 20.35 -147.20 -75.85
CA ASN A 527 20.91 -147.86 -77.05
C ASN A 527 22.19 -147.15 -77.53
N ASP A 528 22.23 -145.82 -77.44
CA ASP A 528 23.45 -145.04 -77.71
C ASP A 528 24.49 -145.20 -76.59
N GLN A 529 24.07 -145.36 -75.32
CA GLN A 529 24.93 -145.80 -74.22
C GLN A 529 25.38 -147.28 -74.38
N THR A 530 24.56 -148.12 -75.03
CA THR A 530 24.85 -149.50 -75.44
C THR A 530 25.91 -149.55 -76.54
N ALA A 531 26.20 -148.47 -77.28
CA ALA A 531 27.37 -148.41 -78.17
C ALA A 531 28.67 -148.04 -77.43
N LEU A 532 28.59 -147.21 -76.38
CA LEU A 532 29.74 -146.78 -75.57
C LEU A 532 30.27 -147.90 -74.64
N ILE A 533 29.39 -148.65 -73.96
CA ILE A 533 29.78 -149.87 -73.19
C ILE A 533 30.41 -150.91 -74.13
N LYS A 534 29.95 -150.95 -75.38
CA LYS A 534 30.47 -151.85 -76.40
C LYS A 534 31.90 -151.48 -76.83
N ILE A 535 32.31 -150.22 -76.75
CA ILE A 535 33.72 -149.80 -76.93
C ILE A 535 34.55 -150.09 -75.67
N SER A 536 33.93 -150.14 -74.49
CA SER A 536 34.51 -150.69 -73.25
C SER A 536 34.61 -152.24 -73.25
N GLN A 537 33.89 -152.96 -74.15
CA GLN A 537 34.10 -154.40 -74.42
C GLN A 537 35.59 -154.72 -74.51
N THR A 538 36.28 -153.96 -75.34
CA THR A 538 37.48 -154.46 -75.98
C THR A 538 38.72 -154.34 -75.09
N HIS A 539 38.60 -153.60 -73.98
CA HIS A 539 39.66 -153.39 -73.00
C HIS A 539 39.72 -154.52 -71.94
N ASP A 540 38.60 -154.89 -71.30
CA ASP A 540 38.60 -155.89 -70.22
C ASP A 540 38.83 -157.33 -70.71
N ALA A 541 38.40 -157.62 -71.94
CA ALA A 541 38.72 -158.88 -72.61
C ALA A 541 40.25 -159.05 -72.83
N ALA A 542 41.00 -157.98 -73.06
CA ALA A 542 42.46 -158.03 -73.24
C ALA A 542 43.21 -158.28 -71.90
N GLU A 543 42.71 -157.74 -70.78
CA GLU A 543 43.36 -157.87 -69.47
C GLU A 543 43.19 -159.27 -68.84
N LYS A 544 42.05 -159.93 -69.02
CA LYS A 544 41.80 -161.23 -68.36
C LYS A 544 42.37 -162.44 -69.10
N LEU A 545 42.57 -162.33 -70.41
CA LEU A 545 43.42 -163.26 -71.15
C LEU A 545 44.85 -163.30 -70.56
N ALA A 546 45.38 -162.19 -70.02
CA ALA A 546 46.67 -162.18 -69.30
C ALA A 546 46.61 -162.92 -67.94
N LYS A 547 45.45 -163.00 -67.28
CA LYS A 547 45.24 -163.79 -66.03
C LYS A 547 45.06 -165.28 -66.27
N GLN A 548 44.36 -165.67 -67.34
CA GLN A 548 44.35 -167.06 -67.80
C GLN A 548 45.79 -167.55 -68.05
N ALA A 549 46.67 -166.73 -68.63
CA ALA A 549 48.08 -167.06 -68.88
C ALA A 549 48.92 -167.30 -67.59
N ALA A 550 48.74 -166.54 -66.52
CA ALA A 550 49.47 -166.76 -65.25
C ALA A 550 48.95 -167.97 -64.43
N THR A 551 47.66 -168.30 -64.54
CA THR A 551 47.06 -169.40 -63.74
C THR A 551 47.30 -170.77 -64.38
N ILE A 552 47.23 -170.84 -65.73
CA ILE A 552 47.74 -171.99 -66.48
C ILE A 552 49.21 -172.23 -66.14
N PHE A 553 50.03 -171.18 -65.88
CA PHE A 553 51.43 -171.33 -65.49
C PHE A 553 51.65 -171.89 -64.07
N THR A 554 50.87 -171.45 -63.07
CA THR A 554 51.03 -171.90 -61.67
C THR A 554 50.38 -173.26 -61.37
N ALA A 555 49.18 -173.57 -61.87
CA ALA A 555 48.53 -174.86 -61.56
C ALA A 555 49.15 -176.04 -62.35
N ASN A 556 49.80 -175.77 -63.47
CA ASN A 556 50.69 -176.73 -64.14
C ASN A 556 51.95 -176.99 -63.28
N GLN A 557 52.39 -176.05 -62.42
CA GLN A 557 53.41 -176.28 -61.38
C GLN A 557 52.88 -177.15 -60.22
N THR A 558 51.58 -177.07 -59.89
CA THR A 558 50.90 -177.96 -58.91
C THR A 558 50.65 -179.37 -59.46
N ALA A 559 50.24 -179.49 -60.73
CA ALA A 559 50.24 -180.76 -61.44
C ALA A 559 51.65 -181.38 -61.46
N LEU A 560 52.72 -180.58 -61.57
CA LEU A 560 54.11 -181.05 -61.48
C LEU A 560 54.53 -181.52 -60.07
N ALA A 561 54.06 -180.90 -58.99
CA ALA A 561 54.41 -181.27 -57.61
C ALA A 561 53.58 -182.45 -57.05
N ALA A 562 52.29 -182.59 -57.39
CA ALA A 562 51.49 -183.76 -57.01
C ALA A 562 51.71 -184.95 -57.95
N TYR A 563 52.08 -184.68 -59.21
CA TYR A 563 52.78 -185.69 -59.96
C TYR A 563 54.08 -186.02 -59.25
N ALA A 564 54.89 -185.16 -58.59
CA ALA A 564 56.15 -185.49 -57.85
C ALA A 564 56.02 -186.31 -56.53
N ASP A 565 54.79 -186.45 -55.98
CA ASP A 565 54.36 -187.56 -55.08
C ASP A 565 53.87 -188.81 -55.86
N LEU A 566 54.01 -188.78 -57.17
CA LEU A 566 54.85 -189.71 -57.94
C LEU A 566 55.47 -190.76 -57.08
N GLN A 567 55.60 -191.93 -57.70
CA GLN A 567 56.93 -192.55 -57.69
C GLN A 567 57.32 -193.08 -56.29
N THR A 568 56.40 -192.96 -55.34
CA THR A 568 56.40 -193.49 -53.99
C THR A 568 55.27 -194.53 -53.82
N LEU A 569 54.00 -194.37 -54.30
CA LEU A 569 52.93 -195.42 -54.19
C LEU A 569 52.95 -196.49 -55.31
N ALA A 570 53.46 -196.17 -56.50
CA ALA A 570 53.86 -197.16 -57.49
C ALA A 570 55.04 -198.04 -57.00
N THR A 571 55.90 -197.54 -56.10
CA THR A 571 57.00 -198.33 -55.49
C THR A 571 56.48 -199.49 -54.63
N VAL A 572 55.24 -199.40 -54.13
CA VAL A 572 54.54 -200.43 -53.33
C VAL A 572 53.49 -201.23 -54.14
N MET A 573 53.33 -200.97 -55.45
CA MET A 573 52.86 -202.00 -56.40
C MET A 573 53.72 -203.29 -56.40
N ASN A 574 54.94 -203.31 -55.85
CA ASN A 574 55.95 -204.37 -56.07
C ASN A 574 56.23 -205.33 -54.88
N GLY A 575 55.56 -205.20 -53.73
CA GLY A 575 55.74 -206.13 -52.60
C GLY A 575 56.92 -205.83 -51.66
N ASN A 576 57.33 -204.57 -51.52
CA ASN A 576 58.32 -204.11 -50.54
C ASN A 576 57.80 -202.93 -49.68
N GLY A 577 57.07 -203.18 -48.58
CA GLY A 577 56.90 -204.50 -47.98
C GLY A 577 56.86 -204.47 -46.47
N PRO A 578 55.75 -204.92 -45.93
CA PRO A 578 55.89 -205.99 -44.94
C PRO A 578 54.96 -207.16 -45.28
N LYS A 579 54.01 -206.94 -46.19
CA LYS A 579 53.13 -208.01 -46.70
C LYS A 579 53.77 -208.85 -47.79
N LYS A 580 54.74 -208.29 -48.52
CA LYS A 580 55.37 -208.91 -49.68
C LYS A 580 54.40 -209.68 -50.54
N LEU A 581 53.66 -209.00 -51.42
CA LEU A 581 53.52 -209.70 -52.69
C LEU A 581 53.34 -208.97 -53.99
N SER A 582 53.39 -207.66 -54.09
CA SER A 582 53.17 -207.05 -55.40
C SER A 582 51.76 -207.35 -55.95
N LEU A 583 51.37 -206.66 -57.00
CA LEU A 583 50.00 -206.73 -57.51
C LEU A 583 49.68 -208.04 -58.28
N GLU A 584 50.63 -208.96 -58.52
CA GLU A 584 50.35 -210.28 -59.16
C GLU A 584 49.66 -211.33 -58.24
N ARG A 585 49.78 -211.26 -56.90
CA ARG A 585 48.86 -211.99 -55.98
C ARG A 585 47.41 -211.46 -56.10
N TYR A 586 47.30 -210.22 -56.58
CA TYR A 586 46.07 -209.54 -57.00
C TYR A 586 45.68 -209.87 -58.49
N VAL A 587 46.43 -210.64 -59.32
CA VAL A 587 46.06 -211.13 -60.70
C VAL A 587 45.56 -212.59 -60.73
N LEU A 588 46.13 -213.50 -59.93
CA LEU A 588 45.80 -214.94 -59.97
C LEU A 588 44.77 -215.38 -58.92
N GLN A 589 44.39 -214.48 -58.00
CA GLN A 589 43.07 -214.56 -57.35
C GLN A 589 41.95 -214.18 -58.35
N ALA A 590 42.25 -213.37 -59.38
CA ALA A 590 41.29 -213.03 -60.43
C ALA A 590 41.07 -214.20 -61.44
N TYR A 591 42.08 -215.03 -61.77
CA TYR A 591 41.98 -216.16 -62.73
C TYR A 591 41.45 -217.51 -62.18
N LEU A 592 41.04 -217.65 -60.91
CA LEU A 592 40.24 -218.84 -60.52
C LEU A 592 38.80 -218.79 -61.12
N GLN A 593 38.40 -217.64 -61.68
CA GLN A 593 37.29 -217.39 -62.61
C GLN A 593 37.59 -217.92 -64.05
N GLU A 594 38.82 -218.39 -64.33
CA GLU A 594 39.13 -219.24 -65.50
C GLU A 594 38.78 -220.73 -65.27
N ILE A 595 38.52 -221.25 -64.05
CA ILE A 595 38.44 -222.73 -63.86
C ILE A 595 37.32 -223.28 -62.93
N LEU A 596 37.08 -222.80 -61.70
CA LEU A 596 36.21 -223.50 -60.72
C LEU A 596 34.84 -222.86 -60.56
N ASN A 597 33.98 -222.89 -61.55
CA ASN A 597 32.97 -223.96 -61.61
C ASN A 597 31.81 -223.24 -62.31
N VAL A 598 31.44 -223.55 -63.56
CA VAL A 598 31.07 -224.90 -64.04
C VAL A 598 30.31 -225.67 -62.97
#